data_AF-A0A0C9Z579-F1
#
_entry.id   AF-A0A0C9Z579-F1
#
_cell.length_a   1.000
_cell.length_b   1.000
_cell.length_c   1.000
_cell.angle_alpha   90.00
_cell.angle_beta   90.00
_cell.angle_gamma   90.00
#
_symmetry.space_group_name_H-M   'P 1'
#
loop_
_entity.id
_entity.type
_entity.pdbx_description
1 polymer ?
#
loop_
_entity_poly.entity_id
_entity_poly.type
_entity_poly.pdbx_seq_one_letter_code
_entity_poly.pdbx_strand_id
1 'polypeptide(L)'
;MSLRQFLIPTEVAHDAVAELGELKNVQLKDLNPTVNPFQFMAGPSAAHNIDELDVTLAKHETRLVQMNDSYKTLGECTRELVETQHVLRETAVFSEKVSF
;
A
#
# COMPACT_ATOMS: atom_id res chain seq x y z
N MET A 1 24.61 9.70 42.26
CA MET A 1 23.98 8.88 41.20
C MET A 1 24.16 7.41 41.52
N SER A 2 23.11 6.60 41.44
CA SER A 2 23.15 5.15 41.72
C SER A 2 22.56 4.39 40.53
N LEU A 3 23.23 3.33 40.07
CA LEU A 3 22.71 2.47 39.02
C LEU A 3 21.71 1.47 39.61
N ARG A 4 20.51 1.42 39.03
CA ARG A 4 19.43 0.51 39.43
C ARG A 4 18.95 -0.26 38.20
N GLN A 5 18.72 -1.57 38.36
CA GLN A 5 18.16 -2.41 37.31
C GLN A 5 16.65 -2.47 37.46
N PHE A 6 15.92 -2.25 36.35
CA PHE A 6 14.47 -2.39 36.29
C PHE A 6 14.14 -3.66 35.51
N LEU A 7 13.28 -4.50 36.08
CA LEU A 7 12.69 -5.65 35.40
C LEU A 7 11.20 -5.36 35.26
N ILE A 8 10.76 -5.04 34.04
CA ILE A 8 9.39 -4.58 33.76
C ILE A 8 8.69 -5.66 32.93
N PRO A 9 7.56 -6.22 33.40
CA PRO A 9 6.72 -7.11 32.60
C PRO A 9 6.17 -6.40 31.36
N THR A 10 6.02 -7.14 30.26
CA THR A 10 5.58 -6.60 28.96
C THR A 10 4.20 -5.94 29.02
N GLU A 11 3.33 -6.42 29.90
CA GLU A 11 1.93 -5.98 30.01
C GLU A 11 1.82 -4.56 30.58
N VAL A 12 2.80 -4.15 31.39
CA VAL A 12 2.85 -2.84 32.05
C VAL A 12 3.97 -1.94 31.53
N ALA A 13 4.69 -2.39 30.50
CA ALA A 13 5.87 -1.71 29.99
C ALA A 13 5.58 -0.29 29.50
N HIS A 14 4.46 -0.10 28.79
CA HIS A 14 4.07 1.20 28.26
C HIS A 14 3.79 2.21 29.37
N ASP A 15 2.96 1.83 30.34
CA ASP A 15 2.56 2.71 31.44
C ASP A 15 3.76 3.02 32.36
N ALA A 16 4.58 2.01 32.66
CA ALA A 16 5.78 2.20 33.46
C ALA A 16 6.79 3.16 32.80
N VAL A 17 6.98 3.08 31.49
CA VAL A 17 7.87 3.99 30.75
C VAL A 17 7.31 5.41 30.71
N ALA A 18 5.98 5.58 30.58
CA ALA A 18 5.34 6.89 30.62
C ALA A 18 5.58 7.60 31.97
N GLU A 19 5.30 6.91 33.08
CA GLU A 19 5.51 7.42 34.44
C GLU A 19 6.98 7.79 34.71
N LEU A 20 7.92 6.94 34.30
CA LEU A 20 9.36 7.22 34.42
C LEU A 20 9.78 8.45 33.62
N GLY A 21 9.17 8.68 32.46
CA GLY A 21 9.39 9.85 31.62
C GLY A 21 8.88 11.15 32.26
N GLU A 22 7.74 11.11 32.95
CA GLU A 22 7.17 12.26 33.66
C GLU A 22 7.99 12.66 34.88
N LEU A 23 8.51 11.68 35.63
CA LEU A 23 9.35 11.91 36.81
C LEU A 23 10.69 12.57 36.47
N LYS A 24 11.21 12.38 35.25
CA LYS A 24 12.47 12.97 34.73
C LYS A 24 13.70 12.78 35.63
N ASN A 25 13.69 11.77 36.50
CA ASN A 25 14.73 11.52 37.50
C ASN A 25 15.62 10.31 37.17
N VAL A 26 15.44 9.73 35.97
CA VAL A 26 16.13 8.51 35.53
C VAL A 26 16.88 8.78 34.24
N GLN A 27 18.15 8.35 34.19
CA GLN A 27 18.94 8.32 32.96
C GLN A 27 19.07 6.87 32.49
N LEU A 28 18.58 6.59 31.28
CA LEU A 28 18.64 5.26 30.69
C LEU A 28 20.02 5.01 30.12
N LYS A 29 20.61 3.86 30.49
CA LYS A 29 21.85 3.37 29.90
C LYS A 29 21.48 2.40 28.78
N ASP A 30 22.05 2.61 27.61
CA ASP A 30 21.92 1.65 26.52
C ASP A 30 22.55 0.31 26.93
N LEU A 31 21.74 -0.75 26.83
CA LEU A 31 22.14 -2.13 27.12
C LEU A 31 22.41 -2.94 25.85
N ASN A 32 22.15 -2.37 24.65
CA ASN A 32 22.30 -3.04 23.36
C ASN A 32 23.27 -2.31 22.41
N PRO A 33 24.55 -2.08 22.80
CA PRO A 33 25.49 -1.27 22.01
C PRO A 33 25.91 -1.90 20.67
N THR A 34 25.65 -3.20 20.48
CA THR A 34 25.98 -3.95 19.26
C THR A 34 24.81 -4.08 18.28
N VAL A 35 23.60 -3.69 18.69
CA VAL A 35 22.39 -3.78 17.87
C VAL A 35 22.19 -2.43 17.21
N ASN A 36 22.13 -2.41 15.87
CA ASN A 36 21.87 -1.16 15.18
C ASN A 36 20.39 -0.72 15.37
N PRO A 37 20.07 0.58 15.26
CA PRO A 37 18.71 1.08 15.47
C PRO A 37 17.65 0.42 14.58
N PHE A 38 18.05 -0.01 13.37
CA PHE A 38 17.15 -0.69 12.43
C PHE A 38 16.77 -2.08 12.89
N GLN A 39 17.70 -2.85 13.48
CA GLN A 39 17.45 -4.17 14.05
C GLN A 39 16.62 -4.10 15.33
N PHE A 40 16.81 -3.06 16.14
CA PHE A 40 16.08 -2.86 17.39
C PHE A 40 14.62 -2.42 17.14
N MET A 41 14.41 -1.48 16.22
CA MET A 41 13.09 -0.95 15.90
C MET A 41 12.28 -1.91 15.02
N ALA A 42 12.95 -2.62 14.11
CA ALA A 42 12.33 -3.59 13.24
C ALA A 42 12.34 -5.01 13.84
N GLY A 43 11.98 -5.15 15.11
CA GLY A 43 11.79 -6.46 15.74
C GLY A 43 10.90 -7.38 14.88
N PRO A 44 10.83 -8.69 15.17
CA PRO A 44 10.14 -9.67 14.32
C PRO A 44 8.71 -9.27 13.90
N SER A 45 7.99 -8.51 14.73
CA SER A 45 6.67 -7.96 14.40
C SER A 45 6.68 -6.91 13.28
N ALA A 46 7.71 -6.07 13.17
CA ALA A 46 7.81 -5.09 12.10
C ALA A 46 8.17 -5.75 10.76
N ALA A 47 9.03 -6.77 10.77
CA ALA A 47 9.31 -7.58 9.59
C ALA A 47 8.04 -8.27 9.07
N HIS A 48 7.24 -8.85 9.97
CA HIS A 48 5.97 -9.48 9.62
C HIS A 48 4.96 -8.49 8.98
N ASN A 49 4.83 -7.29 9.55
CA ASN A 49 3.96 -6.27 8.97
C ASN A 49 4.45 -5.84 7.58
N ILE A 50 5.76 -5.71 7.37
CA ILE A 50 6.33 -5.37 6.05
C ILE A 50 6.00 -6.46 5.02
N ASP A 51 6.17 -7.73 5.37
CA ASP A 51 5.85 -8.86 4.50
C ASP A 51 4.34 -8.89 4.14
N GLU A 52 3.46 -8.62 5.10
CA GLU A 52 2.01 -8.55 4.86
C GLU A 52 1.63 -7.38 3.93
N LEU A 53 2.26 -6.22 4.12
CA LEU A 53 2.08 -5.08 3.23
C LEU A 53 2.55 -5.41 1.81
N ASP A 54 3.68 -6.11 1.66
CA ASP A 54 4.23 -6.48 0.35
C ASP A 54 3.29 -7.42 -0.42
N VAL A 55 2.75 -8.44 0.26
CA VAL A 55 1.73 -9.35 -0.31
C VAL A 55 0.49 -8.59 -0.75
N THR A 56 0.02 -7.66 0.07
CA THR A 56 -1.17 -6.85 -0.22
C THR A 56 -0.91 -5.93 -1.42
N LEU A 57 0.28 -5.32 -1.50
CA LEU A 57 0.67 -4.43 -2.58
C LEU A 57 0.77 -5.19 -3.92
N ALA A 58 1.39 -6.37 -3.94
CA ALA A 58 1.47 -7.21 -5.13
C ALA A 58 0.08 -7.63 -5.66
N LYS A 59 -0.87 -7.90 -4.75
CA LYS A 59 -2.27 -8.19 -5.13
C LYS A 59 -2.95 -7.00 -5.78
N HIS A 60 -2.74 -5.80 -5.24
CA HIS A 60 -3.31 -4.58 -5.81
C HIS A 60 -2.69 -4.24 -7.16
N GLU A 61 -1.38 -4.40 -7.32
CA GLU A 61 -0.69 -4.19 -8.59
C GLU A 61 -1.24 -5.12 -9.68
N THR A 62 -1.37 -6.41 -9.38
CA THR A 62 -1.95 -7.39 -10.32
C THR A 62 -3.35 -6.97 -10.77
N ARG A 63 -4.20 -6.50 -9.85
CA ARG A 63 -5.54 -6.02 -10.17
C ARG A 63 -5.52 -4.76 -11.04
N LEU A 64 -4.60 -3.83 -10.77
CA LEU A 64 -4.47 -2.61 -11.57
C LEU A 64 -4.03 -2.92 -13.00
N VAL A 65 -3.09 -3.85 -13.18
CA VAL A 65 -2.66 -4.31 -14.52
C VAL A 65 -3.84 -4.92 -15.28
N GLN A 66 -4.56 -5.86 -14.66
CA GLN A 66 -5.75 -6.47 -15.27
C GLN A 66 -6.83 -5.44 -15.66
N MET A 67 -7.05 -4.46 -14.79
CA MET A 67 -8.01 -3.39 -15.04
C MET A 67 -7.57 -2.51 -16.22
N ASN A 68 -6.28 -2.19 -16.30
CA ASN A 68 -5.71 -1.42 -17.41
C ASN A 68 -5.89 -2.16 -18.74
N ASP A 69 -5.61 -3.46 -18.76
CA ASP A 69 -5.83 -4.28 -19.96
C ASP A 69 -7.32 -4.31 -20.35
N SER A 70 -8.22 -4.41 -19.39
CA SER A 70 -9.67 -4.35 -19.64
C SER A 70 -10.09 -3.00 -20.25
N TYR A 71 -9.51 -1.89 -19.78
CA TYR A 71 -9.77 -0.57 -20.35
C TYR A 71 -9.24 -0.42 -21.77
N LYS A 72 -8.08 -1.01 -22.10
CA LYS A 72 -7.56 -1.03 -23.46
C LYS A 72 -8.50 -1.77 -24.40
N THR A 73 -8.93 -2.98 -24.02
CA THR A 73 -9.88 -3.77 -24.82
C THR A 73 -11.21 -3.03 -25.01
N LEU A 74 -11.73 -2.40 -23.95
CA LEU A 74 -12.95 -1.60 -24.07
C LEU A 74 -12.78 -0.41 -25.02
N GLY A 75 -11.63 0.26 -24.97
CA GLY A 75 -11.29 1.35 -25.89
C GLY A 75 -11.24 0.90 -27.35
N GLU A 76 -10.67 -0.28 -27.60
CA GLU A 76 -10.63 -0.90 -28.93
C GLU A 76 -12.04 -1.21 -29.44
N CYS A 77 -12.87 -1.91 -28.65
CA CYS A 77 -14.25 -2.20 -29.02
C CYS A 77 -15.09 -0.94 -29.26
N THR A 78 -14.87 0.11 -28.45
CA THR A 78 -15.58 1.39 -28.62
C THR A 78 -15.19 2.05 -29.94
N ARG A 79 -13.90 2.02 -30.31
CA ARG A 79 -13.42 2.54 -31.59
C ARG A 79 -14.07 1.81 -32.76
N GLU A 80 -14.08 0.48 -32.71
CA GLU A 80 -14.70 -0.35 -33.76
C GLU A 80 -16.21 -0.07 -33.89
N LEU A 81 -16.92 0.09 -32.77
CA LEU A 81 -18.35 0.41 -32.79
C LEU A 81 -18.62 1.79 -33.41
N VAL A 82 -17.79 2.78 -33.12
CA VAL A 82 -17.90 4.12 -33.71
C VAL A 82 -17.63 4.09 -35.21
N GLU A 83 -16.61 3.36 -35.64
CA GLU A 83 -16.28 3.21 -37.07
C GLU A 83 -17.43 2.52 -37.84
N THR A 84 -17.97 1.43 -37.31
CA THR A 84 -19.10 0.73 -37.92
C THR A 84 -20.36 1.59 -37.94
N GLN A 85 -20.65 2.34 -36.86
CA GLN A 85 -21.74 3.31 -36.83
C GLN A 85 -21.57 4.38 -37.92
N HIS A 86 -20.35 4.90 -38.11
CA HIS A 86 -20.07 5.91 -39.13
C HIS A 86 -20.31 5.38 -40.54
N VAL A 87 -19.80 4.18 -40.85
CA VAL A 87 -20.01 3.52 -42.15
C VAL A 87 -21.50 3.30 -42.42
N LEU A 88 -22.24 2.76 -41.45
CA LEU A 88 -23.69 2.53 -41.59
C LEU A 88 -24.47 3.83 -41.81
N ARG A 89 -24.04 4.93 -41.20
CA ARG A 89 -24.66 6.24 -41.40
C ARG A 89 -24.40 6.76 -42.81
N GLU A 90 -23.17 6.65 -43.30
CA GLU A 90 -22.82 7.07 -44.65
C GLU A 90 -23.52 6.24 -45.72
N THR A 91 -23.62 4.92 -45.55
CA THR A 91 -24.33 4.05 -46.50
C THR A 91 -25.83 4.35 -46.53
N ALA A 92 -26.46 4.64 -45.40
CA ALA A 92 -27.86 5.07 -45.34
C ALA A 92 -28.09 6.37 -46.11
N VAL A 93 -27.23 7.38 -45.92
CA VAL A 93 -27.29 8.67 -46.65
C VAL A 93 -27.04 8.48 -48.15
N PHE A 94 -26.14 7.58 -48.54
CA PHE A 94 -25.89 7.26 -49.95
C PHE A 94 -27.08 6.57 -50.61
N SER A 95 -27.72 5.64 -49.89
CA SER A 95 -28.93 4.96 -50.36
C SER A 95 -30.09 5.91 -50.60
N GLU A 96 -30.25 6.95 -49.77
CA GLU A 96 -31.30 7.95 -49.93
C GLU A 96 -31.04 8.90 -51.11
N LYS A 97 -29.77 9.23 -51.39
CA LYS A 97 -29.37 10.06 -52.55
C LYS A 97 -29.47 9.34 -53.89
N VAL A 98 -29.30 8.03 -53.94
CA VAL A 98 -29.34 7.21 -55.18
C VAL A 98 -30.78 6.81 -55.55
N SER A 99 -31.75 6.97 -54.64
CA SER A 99 -33.17 6.64 -54.88
C SER A 99 -33.94 7.72 -55.68
N PHE A 100 -33.26 8.62 -56.39
CA PHE A 100 -33.84 9.62 -57.29
C PHE A 100 -33.28 9.49 -58.71
#